data_AF-A0A9Q0VQD8-F1
#
_entry.id   AF-A0A9Q0VQD8-F1
#
_cell.length_a   1.000
_cell.length_b   1.000
_cell.length_c   1.000
_cell.angle_alpha   90.00
_cell.angle_beta   90.00
_cell.angle_gamma   90.00
#
_symmetry.space_group_name_H-M   'P 1'
#
loop_
_entity.id
_entity.type
_entity.pdbx_description
1 polymer ?
#
loop_
_entity_poly.entity_id
_entity_poly.type
_entity_poly.pdbx_seq_one_letter_code
_entity_poly.pdbx_strand_id
1 'polypeptide(L)'
;MTNVLWRKYTMHVSLEESSSTQPEDYSADEENSSEDLPDEPLDQPLSSDELKALLLDSQRKNLTKKLSEANQQNRFLKRQLHVMEDALVNFKRELAVVELEFQALLMLAEEIAQYEIPDGSRKINGKYIQSHLHSRLKALQKKLKEQVKDVDVAQSKEVSLFWCGMAESVQVMGSFDGWSQGEHLSPEYDGSFTKFSATLMLRPGRYEIKFLVDGEWQLSPEYPTIGEGLTENNLLIV
;
A
#
# COMPACT_ATOMS: atom_id res chain seq x y z
N MET A 1 5.57 24.27 -23.79
CA MET A 1 4.56 23.21 -23.59
C MET A 1 5.17 21.93 -24.11
N THR A 2 5.69 21.08 -23.23
CA THR A 2 6.33 19.81 -23.59
C THR A 2 5.73 18.73 -22.70
N ASN A 3 4.76 17.99 -23.26
CA ASN A 3 4.18 16.81 -22.64
C ASN A 3 5.18 15.66 -22.75
N VAL A 4 5.69 15.20 -21.61
CA VAL A 4 6.45 13.94 -21.53
C VAL A 4 5.43 12.82 -21.34
N LEU A 5 5.13 12.09 -22.41
CA LEU A 5 4.35 10.86 -22.37
C LEU A 5 5.26 9.72 -21.88
N TRP A 6 5.03 9.23 -20.66
CA TRP A 6 5.64 8.01 -20.17
C TRP A 6 4.97 6.81 -20.82
N ARG A 7 5.63 6.21 -21.81
CA ARG A 7 5.26 4.91 -22.39
C ARG A 7 5.42 3.82 -21.33
N LYS A 8 4.31 3.25 -20.88
CA LYS A 8 4.31 2.02 -20.06
C LYS A 8 4.69 0.84 -20.97
N TYR A 9 5.87 0.26 -20.74
CA TYR A 9 6.21 -1.05 -21.28
C TYR A 9 5.79 -2.12 -20.26
N THR A 10 4.70 -2.83 -20.57
CA THR A 10 4.37 -4.11 -19.92
C THR A 10 5.12 -5.23 -20.64
N MET A 11 6.05 -5.88 -19.94
CA MET A 11 6.63 -7.15 -20.40
C MET A 11 5.75 -8.30 -19.94
N HIS A 12 5.32 -9.13 -20.89
CA HIS A 12 4.62 -10.39 -20.64
C HIS A 12 5.67 -11.48 -20.41
N VAL A 13 5.89 -11.90 -19.17
CA VAL A 13 6.74 -13.06 -18.86
C VAL A 13 5.85 -14.30 -18.88
N SER A 14 6.04 -15.13 -19.91
CA SER A 14 5.50 -16.49 -19.98
C SER A 14 6.28 -17.37 -19.01
N LEU A 15 5.61 -17.98 -18.05
CA LEU A 15 6.19 -18.91 -17.10
C LEU A 15 6.03 -20.33 -17.65
N GLU A 16 6.99 -20.78 -18.47
CA GLU A 16 7.21 -22.20 -18.71
C GLU A 16 8.40 -22.63 -17.87
N GLU A 17 8.14 -23.32 -16.76
CA GLU A 17 9.16 -24.11 -16.07
C GLU A 17 8.77 -25.58 -16.15
N SER A 18 9.56 -26.30 -16.95
CA SER A 18 9.58 -27.74 -17.11
C SER A 18 10.13 -28.40 -15.84
N SER A 19 9.41 -29.37 -15.28
CA SER A 19 9.98 -30.31 -14.32
C SER A 19 9.97 -31.71 -14.92
N SER A 20 11.11 -32.17 -15.43
CA SER A 20 11.36 -33.57 -15.74
C SER A 20 11.90 -34.25 -14.48
N THR A 21 11.33 -35.38 -14.09
CA THR A 21 11.95 -36.28 -13.12
C THR A 21 11.66 -37.70 -13.58
N GLN A 22 12.66 -38.36 -14.16
CA GLN A 22 12.67 -39.81 -14.38
C GLN A 22 13.03 -40.50 -13.05
N PRO A 23 12.54 -41.71 -12.81
CA PRO A 23 13.26 -42.70 -12.03
C PRO A 23 13.77 -43.83 -12.91
N GLU A 24 14.90 -44.37 -12.47
CA GLU A 24 15.78 -45.31 -13.16
C GLU A 24 15.21 -46.72 -13.33
N ASP A 25 15.77 -47.37 -14.34
CA ASP A 25 15.57 -48.72 -14.82
C ASP A 25 16.38 -49.72 -13.95
N TYR A 26 15.72 -50.75 -13.41
CA TYR A 26 16.38 -51.95 -12.89
C TYR A 26 15.56 -53.17 -13.32
N SER A 27 16.04 -53.83 -14.36
CA SER A 27 15.58 -55.14 -14.83
C SER A 27 16.21 -56.27 -14.01
N ALA A 28 15.40 -57.20 -13.54
CA ALA A 28 15.82 -58.58 -13.24
C ALA A 28 14.67 -59.53 -13.60
N ASP A 29 15.03 -60.56 -14.36
CA ASP A 29 14.19 -61.57 -15.00
C ASP A 29 13.29 -62.35 -14.04
N GLU A 30 12.06 -62.70 -14.46
CA GLU A 30 11.45 -64.01 -14.20
C GLU A 30 10.44 -64.38 -15.29
N GLU A 31 10.27 -65.68 -15.44
CA GLU A 31 9.84 -66.43 -16.60
C GLU A 31 8.33 -66.40 -16.91
N ASN A 32 8.08 -66.60 -18.20
CA ASN A 32 6.84 -66.97 -18.88
C ASN A 32 5.90 -67.88 -18.04
N SER A 33 4.69 -67.41 -17.74
CA SER A 33 3.51 -68.26 -17.60
C SER A 33 2.25 -67.49 -18.04
N SER A 34 1.69 -67.96 -19.14
CA SER A 34 0.37 -67.62 -19.66
C SER A 34 -0.72 -68.04 -18.67
N GLU A 35 -1.64 -67.14 -18.32
CA GLU A 35 -3.09 -67.39 -18.26
C GLU A 35 -3.88 -66.16 -17.78
N ASP A 36 -4.99 -65.92 -18.48
CA ASP A 36 -6.16 -65.07 -18.18
C ASP A 36 -5.99 -63.56 -17.98
N LEU A 37 -6.31 -62.83 -19.07
CA LEU A 37 -6.94 -61.52 -19.02
C LEU A 37 -8.30 -61.66 -18.30
N PRO A 38 -8.55 -61.01 -17.15
CA PRO A 38 -9.91 -60.79 -16.72
C PRO A 38 -10.49 -59.62 -17.51
N ASP A 39 -11.67 -59.86 -18.08
CA ASP A 39 -12.49 -58.89 -18.80
C ASP A 39 -12.44 -57.49 -18.18
N GLU A 40 -12.02 -56.53 -18.99
CA GLU A 40 -12.15 -55.10 -18.76
C GLU A 40 -13.63 -54.78 -18.48
N PRO A 41 -14.02 -54.34 -17.27
CA PRO A 41 -15.41 -54.02 -17.00
C PRO A 41 -15.75 -52.74 -17.76
N LEU A 42 -16.57 -52.90 -18.80
CA LEU A 42 -17.26 -51.88 -19.58
C LEU A 42 -17.56 -50.62 -18.74
N ASP A 43 -17.06 -49.47 -19.21
CA ASP A 43 -17.29 -48.13 -18.68
C ASP A 43 -18.75 -47.93 -18.24
N GLN A 44 -19.03 -48.11 -16.95
CA GLN A 44 -20.32 -47.73 -16.39
C GLN A 44 -20.41 -46.21 -16.38
N PRO A 45 -21.46 -45.60 -16.99
CA PRO A 45 -21.58 -44.16 -17.02
C PRO A 45 -21.65 -43.64 -15.59
N LEU A 46 -20.74 -42.72 -15.25
CA LEU A 46 -20.65 -42.07 -13.94
C LEU A 46 -22.04 -41.65 -13.46
N SER A 47 -22.35 -41.98 -12.20
CA SER A 47 -23.61 -41.61 -11.59
C SER A 47 -23.76 -40.08 -11.55
N SER A 48 -25.00 -39.60 -11.60
CA SER A 48 -25.27 -38.15 -11.57
C SER A 48 -24.62 -37.45 -10.37
N ASP A 49 -24.42 -38.13 -9.25
CA ASP A 49 -23.85 -37.55 -8.04
C ASP A 49 -22.32 -37.51 -8.09
N GLU A 50 -21.66 -38.49 -8.71
CA GLU A 50 -20.22 -38.46 -9.02
C GLU A 50 -19.90 -37.30 -9.99
N LEU A 51 -20.73 -37.10 -11.02
CA LEU A 51 -20.55 -35.97 -11.96
C LEU A 51 -20.69 -34.61 -11.26
N LYS A 52 -21.64 -34.46 -10.33
CA LYS A 52 -21.78 -33.23 -9.53
C LYS A 52 -20.57 -33.01 -8.63
N ALA A 53 -20.05 -34.07 -8.00
CA ALA A 53 -18.85 -33.98 -7.16
C ALA A 53 -17.64 -33.51 -7.97
N LEU A 54 -17.38 -34.10 -9.15
CA LEU A 54 -16.30 -33.69 -10.04
C LEU A 54 -16.43 -32.24 -10.52
N LEU A 55 -17.66 -31.78 -10.80
CA LEU A 55 -17.93 -30.39 -11.16
C LEU A 55 -17.62 -29.44 -9.99
N LEU A 56 -18.07 -29.78 -8.77
CA LEU A 56 -17.78 -29.01 -7.57
C LEU A 56 -16.27 -28.94 -7.28
N ASP A 57 -15.55 -30.05 -7.46
CA ASP A 57 -14.10 -30.10 -7.27
C ASP A 57 -13.36 -29.27 -8.32
N SER A 58 -13.79 -29.33 -9.58
CA SER A 58 -13.29 -28.45 -10.65
C SER A 58 -13.52 -26.97 -10.33
N GLN A 59 -14.71 -26.61 -9.85
CA GLN A 59 -15.03 -25.25 -9.42
C GLN A 59 -14.18 -24.82 -8.23
N ARG A 60 -14.04 -25.66 -7.20
CA ARG A 60 -13.18 -25.39 -6.03
C ARG A 60 -11.73 -25.17 -6.46
N LYS A 61 -11.18 -26.02 -7.32
CA LYS A 61 -9.81 -25.89 -7.85
C LYS A 61 -9.62 -24.60 -8.63
N ASN A 62 -10.61 -24.17 -9.40
CA ASN A 62 -10.57 -22.89 -10.11
C ASN A 62 -10.58 -21.71 -9.13
N LEU A 63 -11.44 -21.75 -8.10
CA LEU A 63 -11.50 -20.72 -7.07
C LEU A 63 -10.21 -20.63 -6.25
N THR A 64 -9.61 -21.76 -5.85
CA THR A 64 -8.34 -21.76 -5.11
C THR A 64 -7.20 -21.21 -5.97
N LYS A 65 -7.17 -21.55 -7.27
CA LYS A 65 -6.21 -20.97 -8.22
C LYS A 65 -6.38 -19.46 -8.31
N LYS A 66 -7.60 -18.95 -8.56
CA LYS A 66 -7.87 -17.51 -8.62
C LYS A 66 -7.52 -16.78 -7.32
N LEU A 67 -7.81 -17.39 -6.17
CA LEU A 67 -7.47 -16.83 -4.87
C LEU A 67 -5.96 -16.76 -4.67
N SER A 68 -5.21 -17.78 -5.09
CA SER A 68 -3.75 -17.76 -5.04
C SER A 68 -3.14 -16.69 -5.96
N GLU A 69 -3.66 -16.54 -7.18
CA GLU A 69 -3.24 -15.50 -8.14
C GLU A 69 -3.52 -14.09 -7.58
N ALA A 70 -4.72 -13.86 -7.05
CA ALA A 70 -5.08 -12.60 -6.41
C ALA A 70 -4.20 -12.28 -5.19
N ASN A 71 -3.89 -13.28 -4.37
CA ASN A 71 -2.98 -13.12 -3.23
C ASN A 71 -1.54 -12.80 -3.66
N GLN A 72 -1.05 -13.41 -4.74
CA GLN A 72 0.25 -13.09 -5.31
C GLN A 72 0.30 -11.64 -5.82
N GLN A 73 -0.76 -11.21 -6.52
CA GLN A 73 -0.89 -9.82 -6.98
C GLN A 73 -0.94 -8.84 -5.81
N ASN A 74 -1.72 -9.14 -4.75
CA ASN A 74 -1.77 -8.30 -3.54
C ASN A 74 -0.39 -8.16 -2.90
N ARG A 75 0.37 -9.25 -2.76
CA ARG A 75 1.75 -9.19 -2.22
C ARG A 75 2.67 -8.35 -3.10
N PHE A 76 2.55 -8.47 -4.41
CA PHE A 76 3.34 -7.67 -5.34
C PHE A 76 3.01 -6.17 -5.23
N LEU A 77 1.72 -5.81 -5.21
CA LEU A 77 1.27 -4.42 -5.08
C LEU A 77 1.69 -3.81 -3.73
N LYS A 78 1.59 -4.57 -2.63
CA LYS A 78 2.08 -4.12 -1.32
C LYS A 78 3.58 -3.80 -1.34
N ARG A 79 4.40 -4.63 -1.99
CA ARG A 79 5.85 -4.35 -2.15
C ARG A 79 6.09 -3.10 -2.99
N GLN A 80 5.36 -2.93 -4.09
CA GLN A 80 5.48 -1.72 -4.91
C GLN A 80 5.08 -0.46 -4.15
N LEU A 81 4.02 -0.52 -3.34
CA LEU A 81 3.61 0.60 -2.49
C LEU A 81 4.71 0.99 -1.51
N HIS A 82 5.34 0.03 -0.83
CA HIS A 82 6.46 0.32 0.07
C HIS A 82 7.63 1.00 -0.65
N VAL A 83 8.04 0.50 -1.83
CA VAL A 83 9.11 1.11 -2.62
C VAL A 83 8.76 2.55 -3.03
N MET A 84 7.51 2.79 -3.42
CA MET A 84 7.05 4.13 -3.79
C MET A 84 7.01 5.09 -2.59
N GLU A 85 6.62 4.60 -1.41
CA GLU A 85 6.63 5.40 -0.17
C GLU A 85 8.06 5.81 0.22
N ASP A 86 9.02 4.89 0.15
CA ASP A 86 10.44 5.18 0.41
C ASP A 86 10.99 6.22 -0.58
N ALA A 87 10.64 6.09 -1.86
CA ALA A 87 11.00 7.07 -2.88
C ALA A 87 10.40 8.45 -2.60
N LEU A 88 9.15 8.49 -2.11
CA LEU A 88 8.46 9.72 -1.72
C LEU A 88 9.17 10.41 -0.54
N VAL A 89 9.56 9.64 0.48
CA VAL A 89 10.33 10.13 1.64
C VAL A 89 11.67 10.73 1.20
N ASN A 90 12.38 10.07 0.29
CA ASN A 90 13.64 10.58 -0.24
C ASN A 90 13.45 11.86 -1.06
N PHE A 91 12.45 11.88 -1.95
CA PHE A 91 12.11 13.08 -2.72
C PHE A 91 11.76 14.27 -1.81
N LYS A 92 11.00 14.03 -0.73
CA LYS A 92 10.67 15.06 0.26
C LYS A 92 11.92 15.64 0.93
N ARG A 93 12.90 14.80 1.26
CA ARG A 93 14.19 15.26 1.84
C ARG A 93 14.95 16.14 0.86
N GLU A 94 15.04 15.74 -0.40
CA GLU A 94 15.68 16.54 -1.46
C GLU A 94 14.95 17.88 -1.65
N LEU A 95 13.62 17.86 -1.67
CA LEU A 95 12.79 19.06 -1.81
C LEU A 95 13.01 20.05 -0.66
N ALA A 96 13.18 19.55 0.57
CA ALA A 96 13.47 20.37 1.74
C ALA A 96 14.85 21.07 1.64
N VAL A 97 15.87 20.38 1.12
CA VAL A 97 17.19 21.00 0.88
C VAL A 97 17.08 22.11 -0.15
N VAL A 98 16.38 21.87 -1.26
CA VAL A 98 16.14 22.89 -2.30
C VAL A 98 15.36 24.08 -1.74
N GLU A 99 14.38 23.86 -0.86
CA GLU A 99 13.65 24.96 -0.22
C GLU A 99 14.55 25.87 0.61
N LEU A 100 15.49 25.29 1.38
CA LEU A 100 16.48 26.05 2.16
C LEU A 100 17.40 26.87 1.24
N GLU A 101 17.86 26.30 0.13
CA GLU A 101 18.67 27.03 -0.85
C GLU A 101 17.90 28.21 -1.48
N PHE A 102 16.64 28.01 -1.86
CA PHE A 102 15.78 29.10 -2.35
C PHE A 102 15.57 30.19 -1.30
N GLN A 103 15.44 29.82 -0.02
CA GLN A 103 15.35 30.79 1.08
C GLN A 103 16.63 31.62 1.20
N ALA A 104 17.81 31.00 1.16
CA ALA A 104 19.08 31.71 1.19
C ALA A 104 19.25 32.65 -0.01
N LEU A 105 18.95 32.18 -1.22
CA LEU A 105 19.00 33.00 -2.44
C LEU A 105 18.02 34.18 -2.39
N LEU A 106 16.85 33.99 -1.79
CA LEU A 106 15.86 35.05 -1.60
C LEU A 106 16.37 36.15 -0.69
N MET A 107 17.00 35.79 0.44
CA MET A 107 17.60 36.75 1.38
C MET A 107 18.68 37.58 0.67
N LEU A 108 19.59 36.93 -0.06
CA LEU A 108 20.63 37.62 -0.83
C LEU A 108 20.04 38.55 -1.90
N ALA A 109 19.03 38.07 -2.64
CA ALA A 109 18.38 38.87 -3.67
C ALA A 109 17.59 40.05 -3.09
N GLU A 110 17.03 39.91 -1.89
CA GLU A 110 16.37 41.00 -1.16
C GLU A 110 17.39 42.05 -0.72
N GLU A 111 18.52 41.63 -0.15
CA GLU A 111 19.61 42.52 0.25
C GLU A 111 20.13 43.32 -0.95
N ILE A 112 20.44 42.64 -2.06
CA ILE A 112 20.89 43.26 -3.32
C ILE A 112 19.85 44.24 -3.88
N ALA A 113 18.56 43.99 -3.68
CA ALA A 113 17.50 44.88 -4.12
C ALA A 113 17.32 46.11 -3.21
N GLN A 114 17.81 46.06 -1.96
CA GLN A 114 17.77 47.16 -1.00
C GLN A 114 18.97 48.11 -1.11
N TYR A 115 20.11 47.65 -1.63
CA TYR A 115 21.26 48.52 -1.93
C TYR A 115 20.95 49.53 -3.04
N GLU A 116 21.77 50.58 -3.11
CA GLU A 116 21.72 51.54 -4.20
C GLU A 116 21.87 50.85 -5.55
N ILE A 117 20.96 51.16 -6.48
CA ILE A 117 20.95 50.56 -7.81
C ILE A 117 22.18 51.08 -8.57
N PRO A 118 23.11 50.21 -8.99
CA PRO A 118 24.30 50.63 -9.72
C PRO A 118 23.94 51.37 -11.01
N ASP A 119 24.68 52.43 -11.32
CA ASP A 119 24.53 53.17 -12.57
C ASP A 119 24.68 52.24 -13.79
N GLY A 120 23.77 52.36 -14.74
CA GLY A 120 23.70 51.46 -15.91
C GLY A 120 22.96 50.14 -15.66
N SER A 121 22.35 49.93 -14.49
CA SER A 121 21.55 48.73 -14.21
C SER A 121 20.44 48.51 -15.24
N ARG A 122 20.44 47.33 -15.87
CA ARG A 122 19.43 46.92 -16.84
C ARG A 122 18.04 46.84 -16.20
N LYS A 123 17.03 47.26 -16.95
CA LYS A 123 15.61 47.03 -16.63
C LYS A 123 15.04 45.86 -17.44
N ILE A 124 14.16 45.07 -16.81
CA ILE A 124 13.38 43.99 -17.40
C ILE A 124 11.91 44.25 -17.05
N ASN A 125 11.07 44.44 -18.06
CA ASN A 125 9.64 44.79 -17.88
C ASN A 125 9.43 45.98 -16.92
N GLY A 126 10.24 47.02 -17.05
CA GLY A 126 10.17 48.23 -16.23
C GLY A 126 10.76 48.12 -14.82
N LYS A 127 11.14 46.92 -14.35
CA LYS A 127 11.80 46.69 -13.06
C LYS A 127 13.31 46.56 -13.22
N TYR A 128 14.09 47.05 -12.26
CA TYR A 128 15.54 46.81 -12.23
C TYR A 128 15.83 45.31 -12.05
N ILE A 129 16.92 44.84 -12.66
CA ILE A 129 17.28 43.41 -12.69
C ILE A 129 17.31 42.76 -11.29
N GLN A 130 17.76 43.49 -10.27
CA GLN A 130 17.81 43.08 -8.87
C GLN A 130 16.39 42.79 -8.34
N SER A 131 15.49 43.77 -8.45
CA SER A 131 14.09 43.63 -8.03
C SER A 131 13.31 42.58 -8.84
N HIS A 132 13.66 42.42 -10.12
CA HIS A 132 13.07 41.41 -10.99
C HIS A 132 13.50 40.00 -10.56
N LEU A 133 14.78 39.79 -10.24
CA LEU A 133 15.31 38.53 -9.73
C LEU A 133 14.64 38.15 -8.41
N HIS A 134 14.58 39.06 -7.44
CA HIS A 134 13.90 38.81 -6.16
C HIS A 134 12.42 38.41 -6.38
N SER A 135 11.69 39.14 -7.25
CA SER A 135 10.30 38.80 -7.59
C SER A 135 10.16 37.41 -8.21
N ARG A 136 11.09 37.01 -9.08
CA ARG A 136 11.10 35.69 -9.75
C ARG A 136 11.40 34.57 -8.78
N LEU A 137 12.41 34.74 -7.91
CA LEU A 137 12.75 33.78 -6.86
C LEU A 137 11.57 33.60 -5.89
N LYS A 138 10.88 34.69 -5.54
CA LYS A 138 9.71 34.65 -4.64
C LYS A 138 8.57 33.85 -5.24
N ALA A 139 8.33 34.03 -6.54
CA ALA A 139 7.34 33.24 -7.27
C ALA A 139 7.71 31.76 -7.35
N LEU A 140 9.00 31.43 -7.52
CA LEU A 140 9.48 30.05 -7.51
C LEU A 140 9.33 29.41 -6.13
N GLN A 141 9.73 30.10 -5.06
CA GLN A 141 9.55 29.63 -3.69
C GLN A 141 8.08 29.37 -3.36
N LYS A 142 7.16 30.23 -3.80
CA LYS A 142 5.73 30.01 -3.61
C LYS A 142 5.27 28.70 -4.27
N LYS A 143 5.66 28.45 -5.52
CA LYS A 143 5.33 27.22 -6.24
C LYS A 143 5.94 25.98 -5.55
N LEU A 144 7.18 26.10 -5.08
CA LEU A 144 7.84 25.03 -4.34
C LEU A 144 7.06 24.68 -3.06
N LYS A 145 6.64 25.68 -2.29
CA LYS A 145 5.80 25.49 -1.09
C LYS A 145 4.46 24.83 -1.40
N GLU A 146 3.86 25.11 -2.55
CA GLU A 146 2.65 24.41 -2.99
C GLU A 146 2.93 22.93 -3.27
N GLN A 147 4.03 22.61 -3.98
CA GLN A 147 4.42 21.22 -4.25
C GLN A 147 4.80 20.44 -2.98
N VAL A 148 5.45 21.08 -2.00
CA VAL A 148 5.75 20.48 -0.69
C VAL A 148 4.46 20.09 0.02
N LYS A 149 3.42 20.94 -0.01
CA LYS A 149 2.12 20.62 0.60
C LYS A 149 1.45 19.42 -0.06
N ASP A 150 1.51 19.31 -1.38
CA ASP A 150 0.95 18.16 -2.10
C ASP A 150 1.68 16.86 -1.70
N VAL A 151 3.00 16.92 -1.54
CA VAL A 151 3.83 15.83 -1.02
C VAL A 151 3.46 15.47 0.43
N ASP A 152 3.22 16.45 1.29
CA ASP A 152 2.82 16.24 2.68
C ASP A 152 1.45 15.57 2.81
N VAL A 153 0.51 15.85 1.91
CA VAL A 153 -0.80 15.19 1.85
C VAL A 153 -0.67 13.77 1.29
N ALA A 154 0.27 13.54 0.38
CA ALA A 154 0.50 12.22 -0.19
C ALA A 154 1.29 11.28 0.74
N GLN A 155 2.01 11.81 1.71
CA GLN A 155 2.84 11.03 2.64
C GLN A 155 1.99 10.37 3.73
N SER A 156 2.28 9.11 4.03
CA SER A 156 1.74 8.43 5.21
C SER A 156 2.40 8.92 6.51
N LYS A 157 1.58 9.08 7.55
CA LYS A 157 1.99 9.46 8.90
C LYS A 157 1.79 8.31 9.86
N GLU A 158 2.66 8.27 10.85
CA GLU A 158 2.54 7.36 11.97
C GLU A 158 1.40 7.83 12.90
N VAL A 159 0.40 6.98 13.08
CA VAL A 159 -0.79 7.25 13.90
C VAL A 159 -0.88 6.17 14.96
N SER A 160 -0.62 6.56 16.21
CA SER A 160 -0.80 5.69 17.37
C SER A 160 -2.27 5.66 17.76
N LEU A 161 -2.79 4.45 17.93
CA LEU A 161 -4.12 4.21 18.44
C LEU A 161 -4.05 3.27 19.64
N PHE A 162 -5.06 3.34 20.50
CA PHE A 162 -5.13 2.48 21.66
C PHE A 162 -6.57 2.10 22.00
N TRP A 163 -6.70 0.99 22.72
CA TRP A 163 -7.95 0.53 23.28
C TRP A 163 -7.71 0.15 24.75
N CYS A 164 -8.61 0.55 25.63
CA CYS A 164 -8.49 0.30 27.06
C CYS A 164 -9.61 -0.63 27.50
N GLY A 165 -9.26 -1.74 28.15
CA GLY A 165 -10.22 -2.68 28.68
C GLY A 165 -9.62 -4.05 28.91
N MET A 166 -10.37 -4.94 29.57
CA MET A 166 -9.98 -6.32 29.76
C MET A 166 -10.30 -7.11 28.49
N ALA A 167 -9.26 -7.60 27.81
CA ALA A 167 -9.38 -8.43 26.62
C ALA A 167 -8.18 -9.37 26.53
N GLU A 168 -8.33 -10.48 25.80
CA GLU A 168 -7.21 -11.36 25.44
C GLU A 168 -6.55 -10.90 24.14
N SER A 169 -7.35 -10.47 23.18
CA SER A 169 -6.93 -10.05 21.85
C SER A 169 -7.74 -8.85 21.36
N VAL A 170 -7.04 -7.86 20.81
CA VAL A 170 -7.66 -6.67 20.23
C VAL A 170 -7.10 -6.44 18.85
N GLN A 171 -7.99 -6.23 17.88
CA GLN A 171 -7.65 -5.91 16.50
C GLN A 171 -8.46 -4.70 16.05
N VAL A 172 -7.81 -3.73 15.41
CA VAL A 172 -8.50 -2.60 14.77
C VAL A 172 -8.76 -2.93 13.30
N MET A 173 -10.00 -2.76 12.87
CA MET A 173 -10.42 -2.87 11.48
C MET A 173 -10.89 -1.50 11.01
N GLY A 174 -10.74 -1.17 9.73
CA GLY A 174 -11.26 0.12 9.27
C GLY A 174 -11.20 0.37 7.77
N SER A 175 -11.67 1.54 7.37
CA SER A 175 -11.70 1.94 5.96
C SER A 175 -10.31 2.15 5.36
N PHE A 176 -9.26 2.23 6.17
CA PHE A 176 -7.88 2.41 5.71
C PHE A 176 -7.36 1.24 4.85
N ASP A 177 -7.89 0.04 5.04
CA ASP A 177 -7.59 -1.15 4.24
C ASP A 177 -8.84 -1.76 3.59
N GLY A 178 -9.95 -1.02 3.59
CA GLY A 178 -11.23 -1.48 3.08
C GLY A 178 -11.88 -2.58 3.93
N TRP A 179 -11.66 -2.57 5.25
CA TRP A 179 -12.22 -3.55 6.20
C TRP A 179 -11.77 -4.99 5.93
N SER A 180 -10.51 -5.16 5.53
CA SER A 180 -10.04 -6.47 5.03
C SER A 180 -9.16 -7.24 6.02
N GLN A 181 -8.05 -6.66 6.49
CA GLN A 181 -7.07 -7.33 7.35
C GLN A 181 -7.02 -6.74 8.75
N GLY A 182 -7.15 -5.42 8.88
CA GLY A 182 -6.93 -4.71 10.14
C GLY A 182 -5.50 -4.83 10.67
N GLU A 183 -5.30 -4.40 11.91
CA GLU A 183 -4.03 -4.43 12.62
C GLU A 183 -4.24 -4.92 14.06
N HIS A 184 -3.37 -5.81 14.55
CA HIS A 184 -3.44 -6.27 15.94
C HIS A 184 -2.82 -5.26 16.89
N LEU A 185 -3.48 -5.03 18.02
CA LEU A 185 -2.93 -4.19 19.07
C LEU A 185 -2.11 -5.04 20.05
N SER A 186 -0.97 -4.49 20.45
CA SER A 186 -0.09 -5.09 21.45
C SER A 186 -0.52 -4.68 22.86
N PRO A 187 -0.59 -5.60 23.82
CA PRO A 187 -0.87 -5.25 25.21
C PRO A 187 0.29 -4.49 25.85
N GLU A 188 -0.03 -3.34 26.44
CA GLU A 188 0.79 -2.53 27.32
C GLU A 188 0.28 -2.71 28.76
N TYR A 189 1.17 -3.16 29.66
CA TYR A 189 0.83 -3.35 31.06
C TYR A 189 1.23 -2.10 31.86
N ASP A 190 0.25 -1.29 32.28
CA ASP A 190 0.48 -0.09 33.09
C ASP A 190 0.24 -0.29 34.60
N GLY A 191 -0.04 -1.52 35.01
CA GLY A 191 -0.27 -1.89 36.41
C GLY A 191 -1.68 -1.65 36.93
N SER A 192 -2.56 -0.97 36.17
CA SER A 192 -3.94 -0.68 36.59
C SER A 192 -5.01 -1.16 35.62
N PHE A 193 -4.75 -1.12 34.30
CA PHE A 193 -5.60 -1.70 33.27
C PHE A 193 -4.75 -2.25 32.12
N THR A 194 -5.29 -3.22 31.38
CA THR A 194 -4.70 -3.67 30.11
C THR A 194 -5.02 -2.62 29.06
N LYS A 195 -4.01 -1.86 28.67
CA LYS A 195 -4.07 -0.97 27.51
C LYS A 195 -3.55 -1.75 26.32
N PHE A 196 -4.16 -1.60 25.17
CA PHE A 196 -3.72 -2.19 23.92
C PHE A 196 -3.33 -1.05 22.98
N SER A 197 -2.20 -1.13 22.28
CA SER A 197 -1.76 -0.08 21.37
C SER A 197 -1.31 -0.64 20.02
N ALA A 198 -1.52 0.15 18.96
CA ALA A 198 -1.00 -0.14 17.64
C ALA A 198 -0.58 1.15 16.95
N THR A 199 0.29 1.02 15.96
CA THR A 199 0.78 2.12 15.17
C THR A 199 0.47 1.87 13.70
N LEU A 200 -0.33 2.74 13.10
CA LEU A 200 -0.71 2.66 11.69
C LEU A 200 0.00 3.72 10.86
N MET A 201 0.35 3.37 9.63
CA MET A 201 0.87 4.31 8.63
C MET A 201 -0.28 4.77 7.73
N LEU A 202 -0.89 5.92 8.05
CA LEU A 202 -2.08 6.44 7.38
C LEU A 202 -1.82 7.78 6.71
N ARG A 203 -2.42 8.01 5.54
CA ARG A 203 -2.39 9.33 4.91
C ARG A 203 -3.32 10.30 5.66
N PRO A 204 -3.10 11.61 5.59
CA PRO A 204 -4.04 12.59 6.14
C PRO A 204 -5.45 12.37 5.59
N GLY A 205 -6.44 12.28 6.46
CA GLY A 205 -7.77 11.84 6.06
C GLY A 205 -8.70 11.48 7.22
N ARG A 206 -9.90 11.02 6.83
CA ARG A 206 -10.93 10.55 7.75
C ARG A 206 -11.12 9.06 7.54
N TYR A 207 -10.95 8.29 8.59
CA TYR A 207 -11.05 6.84 8.57
C TYR A 207 -12.13 6.37 9.54
N GLU A 208 -12.96 5.45 9.09
CA GLU A 208 -13.87 4.75 9.96
C GLU A 208 -13.16 3.52 10.49
N ILE A 209 -13.19 3.31 11.80
CA ILE A 209 -12.54 2.17 12.45
C ILE A 209 -13.51 1.50 13.43
N LYS A 210 -13.27 0.23 13.72
CA LYS A 210 -13.96 -0.52 14.76
C LYS A 210 -13.02 -1.57 15.35
N PHE A 211 -13.19 -1.87 16.63
CA PHE A 211 -12.35 -2.83 17.32
C PHE A 211 -13.03 -4.20 17.33
N LEU A 212 -12.27 -5.23 17.00
CA LEU A 212 -12.63 -6.62 17.22
C LEU A 212 -11.91 -7.07 18.50
N VAL A 213 -12.66 -7.20 19.57
CA VAL A 213 -12.17 -7.52 20.92
C VAL A 213 -12.67 -8.92 21.25
N ASP A 214 -11.78 -9.88 21.37
CA ASP A 214 -12.10 -11.30 21.64
C ASP A 214 -13.17 -11.88 20.69
N GLY A 215 -13.16 -11.41 19.43
CA GLY A 215 -14.10 -11.82 18.39
C GLY A 215 -15.41 -11.02 18.35
N GLU A 216 -15.62 -10.07 19.26
CA GLU A 216 -16.80 -9.21 19.30
C GLU A 216 -16.49 -7.79 18.81
N TRP A 217 -17.42 -7.22 18.03
CA TRP A 217 -17.29 -5.86 17.53
C TRP A 217 -17.61 -4.83 18.61
N GLN A 218 -16.64 -3.99 18.96
CA GLN A 218 -16.77 -2.97 19.99
C GLN A 218 -16.37 -1.59 19.47
N LEU A 219 -17.03 -0.57 20.01
CA LEU A 219 -16.64 0.83 19.84
C LEU A 219 -15.79 1.24 21.04
N SER A 220 -14.74 1.99 20.78
CA SER A 220 -13.93 2.59 21.83
C SER A 220 -14.53 3.94 22.25
N PRO A 221 -14.69 4.22 23.55
CA PRO A 221 -15.16 5.51 24.05
C PRO A 221 -14.12 6.63 23.83
N GLU A 222 -12.87 6.27 23.52
CA GLU A 222 -11.76 7.21 23.32
C GLU A 222 -11.82 7.93 21.97
N TYR A 223 -12.65 7.44 21.04
CA TYR A 223 -12.77 7.99 19.69
C TYR A 223 -14.21 8.44 19.42
N PRO A 224 -14.41 9.58 18.74
CA PRO A 224 -15.74 10.00 18.30
C PRO A 224 -16.41 8.92 17.47
N THR A 225 -17.74 8.78 17.56
CA THR A 225 -18.50 7.83 16.74
C THR A 225 -19.14 8.52 15.53
N ILE A 226 -19.38 7.75 14.46
CA ILE A 226 -20.06 8.16 13.24
C ILE A 226 -20.95 7.02 12.74
N GLY A 227 -22.09 7.37 12.14
CA GLY A 227 -23.09 6.41 11.68
C GLY A 227 -24.22 6.22 12.70
N GLU A 228 -25.13 5.29 12.40
CA GLU A 228 -26.31 5.01 13.23
C GLU A 228 -26.54 3.50 13.34
N GLY A 229 -26.83 3.01 14.55
CA GLY A 229 -27.20 1.62 14.80
C GLY A 229 -26.10 0.62 14.44
N LEU A 230 -26.38 -0.32 13.54
CA LEU A 230 -25.46 -1.42 13.19
C LEU A 230 -24.23 -0.96 12.38
N THR A 231 -24.30 0.21 11.75
CA THR A 231 -23.18 0.80 11.00
C THR A 231 -22.45 1.86 11.82
N GLU A 232 -22.64 1.90 13.13
CA GLU A 232 -21.90 2.80 14.01
C GLU A 232 -20.44 2.34 14.10
N ASN A 233 -19.54 3.27 13.80
CA ASN A 233 -18.08 3.11 13.77
C ASN A 233 -17.42 4.25 14.55
N ASN A 234 -16.17 4.05 14.99
CA ASN A 234 -15.34 5.14 15.47
C ASN A 234 -14.74 5.92 14.30
N LEU A 235 -14.50 7.21 14.48
CA LEU A 235 -13.88 8.10 13.51
C LEU A 235 -12.45 8.43 13.94
N LEU A 236 -11.50 8.08 13.09
CA LEU A 236 -10.08 8.44 13.21
C LEU A 236 -9.73 9.54 12.20
N ILE A 237 -9.17 10.64 12.69
CA ILE A 237 -8.73 11.78 11.86
C ILE A 237 -7.21 11.87 11.93
N VAL A 238 -6.57 11.95 10.76
CA VAL A 238 -5.10 11.95 10.55
C VAL A 238 -4.66 13.23 9.85
#